data_AF-A0A1S3IGM2-F1
#
_entry.id   AF-A0A1S3IGM2-F1
#
_cell.length_a   1.000
_cell.length_b   1.000
_cell.length_c   1.000
_cell.angle_alpha   90.00
_cell.angle_beta   90.00
_cell.angle_gamma   90.00
#
_symmetry.space_group_name_H-M   'P 1'
#
loop_
_entity.id
_entity.type
_entity.pdbx_description
1 polymer ?
#
loop_
_entity_poly.entity_id
_entity_poly.type
_entity_poly.pdbx_seq_one_letter_code
_entity_poly.pdbx_strand_id
1 'polypeptide(L)'
;MQHAMAMTRLRLALSLLVLLALHCSPVHSHGRLYEPPGRSTAFRRGFNTPANYDDMSLNCGGFDNQWNVQGGKCGVCGDPWQGPRENEAGGLYATGTLVRQYTMGEYMPIVIEITAPHKGWYEFRLCPHNDPNTPVSLECLDQYKLHIYLHANGTTVNRYHSLDETNTGWVGGKVYLLAKLPDYVTCTQCVLQWKWHAGNSWGTDPDGTSCLGCGPQEEFYGCADIAIYPPGQGIGGVTLPATTPMTTTTPTTTITPTNTTATTPTGTIVPTTTTTPTTTTAGAITCGDRQFQPDPNDVNCYYHCSNNIPYHQCCPPGTQWSQTLLTCVWTK
;
A
#
# COMPACT_ATOMS: atom_id res chain seq x y z
N MET A 1 -23.32 58.85 -16.63
CA MET A 1 -22.59 58.26 -15.48
C MET A 1 -23.09 56.88 -15.07
N GLN A 2 -24.40 56.64 -14.96
CA GLN A 2 -24.95 55.33 -14.57
C GLN A 2 -24.59 54.16 -15.51
N HIS A 3 -24.60 54.37 -16.83
CA HIS A 3 -24.20 53.34 -17.81
C HIS A 3 -22.73 52.92 -17.72
N ALA A 4 -21.82 53.86 -17.44
CA ALA A 4 -20.41 53.57 -17.28
C ALA A 4 -20.15 52.73 -16.01
N MET A 5 -20.83 53.04 -14.91
CA MET A 5 -20.74 52.25 -13.68
C MET A 5 -21.32 50.83 -13.83
N ALA A 6 -22.38 50.65 -14.62
CA ALA A 6 -22.96 49.34 -14.89
C ALA A 6 -22.02 48.44 -15.71
N MET A 7 -21.36 48.99 -16.74
CA MET A 7 -20.40 48.23 -17.54
C MET A 7 -19.14 47.85 -16.75
N THR A 8 -18.66 48.72 -15.86
CA THR A 8 -17.51 48.40 -14.98
C THR A 8 -17.86 47.28 -13.99
N ARG A 9 -19.08 47.29 -13.42
CA ARG A 9 -19.55 46.21 -12.52
C ARG A 9 -19.69 44.87 -13.25
N LEU A 10 -20.21 44.87 -14.48
CA LEU A 10 -20.33 43.65 -15.28
C LEU A 10 -18.97 43.05 -15.63
N ARG A 11 -17.98 43.89 -16.00
CA ARG A 11 -16.61 43.43 -16.26
C ARG A 11 -15.94 42.86 -15.01
N LEU A 12 -16.10 43.50 -13.86
CA LEU A 12 -15.60 42.98 -12.58
C LEU A 12 -16.23 41.63 -12.21
N ALA A 13 -17.55 41.49 -12.39
CA ALA A 13 -18.25 40.23 -12.12
C ALA A 13 -17.77 39.10 -13.05
N LEU A 14 -17.60 39.40 -14.35
CA LEU A 14 -17.11 38.43 -15.33
C LEU A 14 -15.65 38.03 -15.04
N SER A 15 -14.78 38.99 -14.72
CA SER A 15 -13.40 38.72 -14.33
C SER A 15 -13.32 37.88 -13.05
N LEU A 16 -14.20 38.12 -12.07
CA LEU A 16 -14.26 37.33 -10.84
C LEU A 16 -14.75 35.90 -11.11
N LEU A 17 -15.73 35.72 -11.99
CA LEU A 17 -16.21 34.41 -12.44
C LEU A 17 -15.14 33.62 -13.20
N VAL A 18 -14.40 34.28 -14.09
CA VAL A 18 -13.28 33.68 -14.83
C VAL A 18 -12.14 33.33 -13.87
N LEU A 19 -11.83 34.19 -12.90
CA LEU A 19 -10.87 33.88 -11.84
C LEU A 19 -11.33 32.70 -10.98
N LEU A 20 -12.59 32.63 -10.53
CA LEU A 20 -13.12 31.48 -9.79
C LEU A 20 -13.04 30.18 -10.61
N ALA A 21 -13.37 30.23 -11.90
CA ALA A 21 -13.27 29.07 -12.79
C ALA A 21 -11.81 28.62 -13.03
N LEU A 22 -10.86 29.56 -13.10
CA LEU A 22 -9.42 29.27 -13.25
C LEU A 22 -8.77 28.71 -11.97
N HIS A 23 -9.40 28.82 -10.80
CA HIS A 23 -8.91 28.25 -9.54
C HIS A 23 -9.55 26.88 -9.20
N CYS A 24 -10.44 26.36 -10.05
CA CYS A 24 -11.07 25.05 -9.86
C CYS A 24 -10.34 24.01 -10.71
N SER A 25 -9.07 23.74 -10.40
CA SER A 25 -8.42 22.53 -10.91
C SER A 25 -9.07 21.34 -10.22
N PRO A 26 -9.55 20.31 -10.95
CA PRO A 26 -9.97 19.07 -10.32
C PRO A 26 -8.73 18.45 -9.66
N VAL A 27 -8.62 18.62 -8.35
CA VAL A 27 -7.60 17.94 -7.57
C VAL A 27 -8.00 16.46 -7.63
N HIS A 28 -7.21 15.65 -8.33
CA HIS A 28 -7.39 14.21 -8.32
C HIS A 28 -6.55 13.64 -7.19
N SER A 29 -7.18 12.82 -6.37
CA SER A 29 -6.49 12.11 -5.31
C SER A 29 -5.77 10.93 -5.92
N HIS A 30 -4.70 10.48 -5.27
CA HIS A 30 -3.87 9.43 -5.83
C HIS A 30 -3.22 8.64 -4.71
N GLY A 31 -3.30 7.32 -4.83
CA GLY A 31 -2.70 6.40 -3.89
C GLY A 31 -2.72 4.97 -4.39
N ARG A 32 -1.83 4.14 -3.84
CA ARG A 32 -1.69 2.74 -4.23
C ARG A 32 -1.51 1.85 -3.01
N LEU A 33 -1.97 0.60 -3.14
CA LEU A 33 -1.59 -0.48 -2.24
C LEU A 33 -0.13 -0.85 -2.54
N TYR A 34 0.77 -0.40 -1.67
CA TYR A 34 2.21 -0.54 -1.86
C TYR A 34 2.73 -1.86 -1.29
N GLU A 35 2.24 -2.29 -0.13
CA GLU A 35 2.59 -3.55 0.54
C GLU A 35 1.36 -4.18 1.22
N PRO A 36 1.09 -5.49 1.04
CA PRO A 36 1.59 -6.30 -0.07
C PRO A 36 1.23 -5.63 -1.40
N PRO A 37 2.14 -5.56 -2.39
CA PRO A 37 1.89 -4.74 -3.56
C PRO A 37 0.64 -5.19 -4.33
N GLY A 38 -0.23 -4.22 -4.65
CA GLY A 38 -1.35 -4.46 -5.53
C GLY A 38 -0.90 -4.89 -6.93
N ARG A 39 -1.79 -5.51 -7.70
CA ARG A 39 -1.58 -6.00 -9.08
C ARG A 39 -0.92 -4.95 -9.98
N SER A 40 -1.49 -3.74 -10.03
CA SER A 40 -0.90 -2.62 -10.77
C SER A 40 0.43 -2.11 -10.19
N THR A 41 0.71 -2.32 -8.90
CA THR A 41 1.93 -1.84 -8.21
C THR A 41 3.08 -2.85 -8.25
N ALA A 42 2.79 -4.13 -8.51
CA ALA A 42 3.72 -5.24 -8.32
C ALA A 42 5.03 -5.08 -9.11
N PHE A 43 4.98 -4.56 -10.34
CA PHE A 43 6.18 -4.31 -11.15
C PHE A 43 7.18 -3.36 -10.46
N ARG A 44 6.70 -2.34 -9.73
CA ARG A 44 7.55 -1.41 -8.97
C ARG A 44 8.27 -2.09 -7.82
N ARG A 45 7.76 -3.24 -7.39
CA ARG A 45 8.31 -4.07 -6.31
C ARG A 45 9.15 -5.24 -6.82
N GLY A 46 9.50 -5.24 -8.12
CA GLY A 46 10.42 -6.20 -8.73
C GLY A 46 9.75 -7.48 -9.21
N PHE A 47 8.41 -7.56 -9.21
CA PHE A 47 7.70 -8.69 -9.78
C PHE A 47 7.65 -8.60 -11.31
N ASN A 48 7.80 -9.73 -11.99
CA ASN A 48 7.66 -9.82 -13.45
C ASN A 48 6.17 -9.75 -13.84
N THR A 49 5.59 -8.56 -13.73
CA THR A 49 4.19 -8.23 -14.02
C THR A 49 4.17 -7.04 -14.98
N PRO A 50 3.13 -6.89 -15.82
CA PRO A 50 3.02 -5.72 -16.70
C PRO A 50 3.06 -4.41 -15.92
N ALA A 51 3.80 -3.44 -16.43
CA ALA A 51 3.95 -2.16 -15.77
C ALA A 51 2.69 -1.29 -15.95
N ASN A 52 2.08 -0.87 -14.84
CA ASN A 52 1.10 0.21 -14.83
C ASN A 52 1.73 1.47 -14.24
N TYR A 53 2.12 2.43 -15.09
CA TYR A 53 2.72 3.68 -14.58
C TYR A 53 1.71 4.59 -13.87
N ASP A 54 0.41 4.32 -14.02
CA ASP A 54 -0.72 5.01 -13.41
C ASP A 54 -1.37 4.17 -12.28
N ASP A 55 -0.59 3.30 -11.65
CA ASP A 55 -0.97 2.39 -10.56
C ASP A 55 -1.48 3.08 -9.28
N MET A 56 -1.48 4.41 -9.24
CA MET A 56 -2.01 5.22 -8.15
C MET A 56 -3.39 5.83 -8.44
N SER A 57 -3.97 5.51 -9.60
CA SER A 57 -5.20 6.12 -10.13
C SER A 57 -6.32 5.09 -10.33
N LEU A 58 -6.32 4.00 -9.55
CA LEU A 58 -7.38 2.99 -9.57
C LEU A 58 -8.63 3.49 -8.83
N ASN A 59 -9.23 4.56 -9.36
CA ASN A 59 -10.25 5.39 -8.75
C ASN A 59 -11.65 5.22 -9.37
N CYS A 60 -11.97 4.02 -9.86
CA CYS A 60 -13.24 3.71 -10.52
C CYS A 60 -13.50 4.51 -11.82
N GLY A 61 -12.44 5.06 -12.42
CA GLY A 61 -12.52 5.97 -13.55
C GLY A 61 -12.84 7.42 -13.19
N GLY A 62 -12.68 7.78 -11.91
CA GLY A 62 -12.92 9.12 -11.38
C GLY A 62 -14.30 9.29 -10.75
N PHE A 63 -14.40 10.29 -9.87
CA PHE A 63 -15.61 10.59 -9.10
C PHE A 63 -16.87 10.71 -9.96
N ASP A 64 -16.84 11.56 -10.99
CA ASP A 64 -18.01 11.80 -11.84
C ASP A 64 -18.43 10.54 -12.60
N ASN A 65 -17.45 9.77 -13.08
CA ASN A 65 -17.74 8.51 -13.72
C ASN A 65 -18.46 7.55 -12.78
N GLN A 66 -17.88 7.32 -11.60
CA GLN A 66 -18.43 6.40 -10.63
C GLN A 66 -19.85 6.79 -10.22
N TRP A 67 -20.04 8.02 -9.76
CA TRP A 67 -21.29 8.42 -9.09
C TRP A 67 -22.36 8.93 -10.06
N ASN A 68 -21.99 9.81 -10.99
CA ASN A 68 -22.96 10.48 -11.85
C ASN A 68 -23.29 9.67 -13.11
N VAL A 69 -22.35 8.85 -13.60
CA VAL A 69 -22.57 8.02 -14.81
C VAL A 69 -22.92 6.58 -14.46
N GLN A 70 -22.21 5.97 -13.50
CA GLN A 70 -22.32 4.54 -13.19
C GLN A 70 -23.14 4.23 -11.94
N GLY A 71 -23.75 5.24 -11.31
CA GLY A 71 -24.64 5.07 -10.15
C GLY A 71 -23.93 4.49 -8.93
N GLY A 72 -22.69 4.92 -8.69
CA GLY A 72 -21.83 4.51 -7.58
C GLY A 72 -21.04 3.23 -7.82
N LYS A 73 -21.22 2.57 -8.97
CA LYS A 73 -20.58 1.28 -9.26
C LYS A 73 -19.09 1.43 -9.60
N CYS A 74 -18.30 0.46 -9.16
CA CYS A 74 -16.86 0.39 -9.38
C CYS A 74 -16.43 -1.06 -9.65
N GLY A 75 -15.33 -1.27 -10.36
CA GLY A 75 -14.68 -2.58 -10.41
C GLY A 75 -14.17 -2.99 -9.04
N VAL A 76 -14.13 -4.30 -8.80
CA VAL A 76 -13.68 -4.85 -7.52
C VAL A 76 -12.25 -4.42 -7.20
N CYS A 77 -11.41 -4.24 -8.21
CA CYS A 77 -10.03 -3.83 -8.05
C CYS A 77 -9.75 -2.40 -8.51
N GLY A 78 -10.79 -1.56 -8.64
CA GLY A 78 -10.65 -0.11 -8.89
C GLY A 78 -10.76 0.32 -10.35
N ASP A 79 -10.98 -0.62 -11.27
CA ASP A 79 -11.21 -0.32 -12.68
C ASP A 79 -12.57 0.39 -12.89
N PRO A 80 -12.71 1.25 -13.92
CA PRO A 80 -13.99 1.85 -14.29
C PRO A 80 -15.08 0.81 -14.54
N TRP A 81 -16.30 1.06 -14.06
CA TRP A 81 -17.40 0.10 -14.15
C TRP A 81 -17.69 -0.39 -15.59
N GLN A 82 -17.59 0.52 -16.55
CA GLN A 82 -18.00 0.32 -17.94
C GLN A 82 -16.85 -0.04 -18.89
N GLY A 83 -15.73 -0.56 -18.40
CA GLY A 83 -14.55 -0.86 -19.21
C GLY A 83 -13.96 -2.26 -18.98
N PRO A 84 -12.83 -2.55 -19.65
CA PRO A 84 -12.01 -3.71 -19.33
C PRO A 84 -11.63 -3.71 -17.84
N ARG A 85 -11.70 -4.88 -17.20
CA ARG A 85 -11.34 -5.07 -15.80
C ARG A 85 -9.88 -5.51 -15.70
N GLU A 86 -8.98 -4.59 -16.04
CA GLU A 86 -7.55 -4.92 -16.17
C GLU A 86 -6.90 -5.38 -14.86
N ASN A 87 -7.46 -5.00 -13.71
CA ASN A 87 -6.99 -5.43 -12.39
C ASN A 87 -7.79 -6.60 -11.82
N GLU A 88 -8.78 -7.15 -12.53
CA GLU A 88 -9.52 -8.36 -12.14
C GLU A 88 -9.10 -9.55 -13.00
N ALA A 89 -9.43 -10.78 -12.57
CA ALA A 89 -8.99 -12.00 -13.24
C ALA A 89 -9.35 -12.00 -14.75
N GLY A 90 -8.38 -12.35 -15.59
CA GLY A 90 -8.47 -12.24 -17.05
C GLY A 90 -8.02 -10.88 -17.60
N GLY A 91 -7.81 -9.87 -16.76
CA GLY A 91 -7.23 -8.58 -17.11
C GLY A 91 -5.70 -8.58 -17.13
N LEU A 92 -5.11 -7.55 -17.75
CA LEU A 92 -3.68 -7.42 -17.97
C LEU A 92 -2.83 -7.51 -16.69
N TYR A 93 -3.28 -6.91 -15.59
CA TYR A 93 -2.52 -6.82 -14.34
C TYR A 93 -2.85 -7.96 -13.37
N ALA A 94 -3.93 -8.71 -13.58
CA ALA A 94 -4.30 -9.86 -12.77
C ALA A 94 -3.58 -11.14 -13.22
N THR A 95 -2.25 -11.14 -13.10
CA THR A 95 -1.39 -12.24 -13.56
C THR A 95 -1.41 -13.48 -12.67
N GLY A 96 -2.09 -13.42 -11.50
CA GLY A 96 -2.03 -14.47 -10.47
C GLY A 96 -0.69 -14.54 -9.73
N THR A 97 0.17 -13.53 -9.87
CA THR A 97 1.46 -13.49 -9.17
C THR A 97 1.27 -13.34 -7.67
N LEU A 98 1.60 -14.38 -6.92
CA LEU A 98 1.61 -14.33 -5.45
C LEU A 98 2.70 -13.35 -4.98
N VAL A 99 2.28 -12.23 -4.41
CA VAL A 99 3.21 -11.18 -3.96
C VAL A 99 3.72 -11.45 -2.55
N ARG A 100 2.94 -12.12 -1.70
CA ARG A 100 3.31 -12.43 -0.31
C ARG A 100 2.69 -13.74 0.15
N GLN A 101 3.28 -14.30 1.21
CA GLN A 101 2.77 -15.46 1.92
C GLN A 101 2.76 -15.16 3.41
N TYR A 102 1.72 -15.61 4.08
CA TYR A 102 1.46 -15.34 5.49
C TYR A 102 1.03 -16.62 6.22
N THR A 103 1.10 -16.57 7.55
CA THR A 103 0.53 -17.56 8.46
C THR A 103 -0.84 -17.08 8.91
N MET A 104 -1.85 -17.97 8.92
CA MET A 104 -3.18 -17.62 9.44
C MET A 104 -3.09 -17.07 10.88
N GLY A 105 -3.90 -16.05 11.18
CA GLY A 105 -3.89 -15.38 12.49
C GLY A 105 -2.76 -14.38 12.72
N GLU A 106 -1.76 -14.26 11.85
CA GLU A 106 -0.68 -13.30 12.05
C GLU A 106 -1.09 -11.84 11.75
N TYR A 107 -0.26 -10.89 12.19
CA TYR A 107 -0.43 -9.48 11.85
C TYR A 107 0.32 -9.19 10.54
N MET A 108 -0.43 -8.99 9.47
CA MET A 108 0.08 -8.65 8.15
C MET A 108 0.46 -7.16 8.09
N PRO A 109 1.72 -6.81 7.74
CA PRO A 109 2.08 -5.43 7.47
C PRO A 109 1.45 -4.94 6.17
N ILE A 110 0.86 -3.75 6.23
CA ILE A 110 0.30 -3.06 5.09
C ILE A 110 0.96 -1.70 4.96
N VAL A 111 1.32 -1.33 3.73
CA VAL A 111 1.77 0.01 3.38
C VAL A 111 0.89 0.54 2.26
N ILE A 112 0.24 1.67 2.52
CA ILE A 112 -0.42 2.47 1.48
C ILE A 112 0.51 3.63 1.16
N GLU A 113 0.73 3.91 -0.11
CA GLU A 113 1.43 5.13 -0.53
C GLU A 113 0.42 6.11 -1.12
N ILE A 114 0.31 7.29 -0.51
CA ILE A 114 -0.58 8.38 -0.92
C ILE A 114 0.27 9.47 -1.56
N THR A 115 0.03 9.75 -2.84
CA THR A 115 0.76 10.80 -3.57
C THR A 115 -0.03 12.11 -3.59
N ALA A 116 -1.36 12.05 -3.51
CA ALA A 116 -2.24 13.21 -3.36
C ALA A 116 -3.32 12.94 -2.28
N PRO A 117 -3.16 13.45 -1.05
CA PRO A 117 -4.00 13.09 0.11
C PRO A 117 -5.35 13.81 0.16
N HIS A 118 -6.44 13.05 0.31
CA HIS A 118 -7.83 13.54 0.23
C HIS A 118 -8.72 13.13 1.42
N LYS A 119 -8.17 13.08 2.65
CA LYS A 119 -8.90 12.68 3.88
C LYS A 119 -9.53 11.28 3.76
N GLY A 120 -10.52 11.00 4.61
CA GLY A 120 -11.31 9.79 4.55
C GLY A 120 -10.70 8.62 5.33
N TRP A 121 -10.93 7.41 4.87
CA TRP A 121 -10.54 6.19 5.59
C TRP A 121 -10.13 5.04 4.66
N TYR A 122 -9.28 4.17 5.20
CA TYR A 122 -8.85 2.93 4.56
C TYR A 122 -9.57 1.75 5.20
N GLU A 123 -9.93 0.77 4.38
CA GLU A 123 -10.51 -0.51 4.81
C GLU A 123 -9.85 -1.63 4.01
N PHE A 124 -9.68 -2.79 4.63
CA PHE A 124 -9.09 -3.96 4.01
C PHE A 124 -10.05 -5.14 4.08
N ARG A 125 -10.19 -5.83 2.96
CA ARG A 125 -11.02 -7.03 2.82
C ARG A 125 -10.18 -8.16 2.27
N LEU A 126 -10.50 -9.38 2.66
CA LEU A 126 -9.83 -10.59 2.21
C LEU A 126 -10.84 -11.54 1.58
N CYS A 127 -10.41 -12.33 0.61
CA CYS A 127 -11.20 -13.45 0.10
C CYS A 127 -10.31 -14.68 -0.11
N PRO A 128 -10.60 -15.84 0.50
CA PRO A 128 -9.91 -17.10 0.25
C PRO A 128 -10.34 -17.71 -1.11
N HIS A 129 -9.86 -17.11 -2.19
CA HIS A 129 -10.39 -17.30 -3.54
C HIS A 129 -9.89 -18.58 -4.26
N ASN A 130 -8.58 -18.87 -4.15
CA ASN A 130 -7.88 -20.07 -4.62
C ASN A 130 -7.88 -20.33 -6.14
N ASP A 131 -8.31 -19.37 -6.95
CA ASP A 131 -8.24 -19.48 -8.41
C ASP A 131 -7.97 -18.11 -9.06
N PRO A 132 -6.72 -17.84 -9.52
CA PRO A 132 -6.38 -16.55 -10.11
C PRO A 132 -7.07 -16.26 -11.44
N ASN A 133 -7.73 -17.25 -12.08
CA ASN A 133 -8.36 -17.09 -13.38
C ASN A 133 -9.86 -16.72 -13.30
N THR A 134 -10.45 -16.73 -12.10
CA THR A 134 -11.84 -16.35 -11.91
C THR A 134 -11.94 -15.02 -11.16
N PRO A 135 -12.87 -14.12 -11.52
CA PRO A 135 -13.04 -12.87 -10.80
C PRO A 135 -13.50 -13.11 -9.35
N VAL A 136 -12.86 -12.42 -8.40
CA VAL A 136 -13.30 -12.42 -7.01
C VAL A 136 -14.61 -11.64 -6.86
N SER A 137 -15.51 -12.09 -5.99
CA SER A 137 -16.77 -11.40 -5.72
C SER A 137 -16.66 -10.43 -4.54
N LEU A 138 -17.45 -9.34 -4.57
CA LEU A 138 -17.63 -8.46 -3.42
C LEU A 138 -18.24 -9.20 -2.23
N GLU A 139 -19.12 -10.17 -2.47
CA GLU A 139 -19.71 -11.01 -1.41
C GLU A 139 -18.64 -11.74 -0.60
N CYS A 140 -17.66 -12.35 -1.27
CA CYS A 140 -16.56 -13.02 -0.57
C CYS A 140 -15.71 -12.00 0.20
N LEU A 141 -15.36 -10.87 -0.42
CA LEU A 141 -14.56 -9.84 0.24
C LEU A 141 -15.24 -9.25 1.48
N ASP A 142 -16.55 -9.00 1.40
CA ASP A 142 -17.33 -8.43 2.50
C ASP A 142 -17.50 -9.40 3.68
N GLN A 143 -17.34 -10.70 3.46
CA GLN A 143 -17.33 -11.72 4.53
C GLN A 143 -16.07 -11.64 5.40
N TYR A 144 -14.92 -11.18 4.88
CA TYR A 144 -13.65 -11.14 5.62
C TYR A 144 -13.03 -9.74 5.65
N LYS A 145 -13.74 -8.79 6.27
CA LYS A 145 -13.18 -7.48 6.63
C LYS A 145 -12.09 -7.65 7.68
N LEU A 146 -10.91 -7.10 7.42
CA LEU A 146 -9.77 -7.23 8.31
C LEU A 146 -9.77 -6.13 9.38
N HIS A 147 -9.39 -6.54 10.59
CA HIS A 147 -9.19 -5.63 11.71
C HIS A 147 -7.78 -5.02 11.64
N ILE A 148 -7.71 -3.69 11.64
CA ILE A 148 -6.47 -2.91 11.68
C ILE A 148 -6.10 -2.66 13.15
N TYR A 149 -4.89 -3.02 13.54
CA TYR A 149 -4.37 -2.82 14.88
C TYR A 149 -3.85 -1.40 15.07
N LEU A 150 -4.30 -0.74 16.13
CA LEU A 150 -3.89 0.61 16.51
C LEU A 150 -2.93 0.54 17.71
N HIS A 151 -1.63 0.63 17.45
CA HIS A 151 -0.61 0.60 18.51
C HIS A 151 -0.81 1.68 19.57
N ALA A 152 -1.29 2.86 19.18
CA ALA A 152 -1.43 4.01 20.06
C ALA A 152 -2.33 3.76 21.28
N ASN A 153 -3.33 2.88 21.14
CA ASN A 153 -4.29 2.58 22.21
C ASN A 153 -4.54 1.06 22.39
N GLY A 154 -3.84 0.20 21.65
CA GLY A 154 -3.98 -1.26 21.72
C GLY A 154 -5.32 -1.79 21.21
N THR A 155 -6.09 -1.00 20.46
CA THR A 155 -7.41 -1.39 19.95
C THR A 155 -7.33 -1.89 18.50
N THR A 156 -8.46 -2.38 17.99
CA THR A 156 -8.61 -2.70 16.57
C THR A 156 -9.79 -1.95 15.97
N VAL A 157 -9.67 -1.58 14.70
CA VAL A 157 -10.71 -0.89 13.93
C VAL A 157 -10.83 -1.52 12.54
N ASN A 158 -12.01 -1.46 11.92
CA ASN A 158 -12.17 -1.91 10.53
C ASN A 158 -11.84 -0.81 9.52
N ARG A 159 -11.89 0.44 9.96
CA ARG A 159 -11.59 1.62 9.16
C ARG A 159 -10.53 2.45 9.84
N TYR A 160 -9.42 2.65 9.16
CA TYR A 160 -8.37 3.56 9.61
C TYR A 160 -8.59 4.91 8.97
N HIS A 161 -8.95 5.90 9.78
CA HIS A 161 -8.96 7.29 9.33
C HIS A 161 -7.53 7.79 9.34
N SER A 162 -7.04 8.27 8.19
CA SER A 162 -5.72 8.91 8.14
C SER A 162 -5.78 10.15 9.03
N LEU A 163 -5.22 10.04 10.23
CA LEU A 163 -5.26 11.10 11.22
C LEU A 163 -4.47 12.30 10.69
N ASP A 164 -5.19 13.31 10.21
CA ASP A 164 -4.79 14.70 10.42
C ASP A 164 -6.03 15.57 10.61
N GLU A 165 -6.60 15.48 11.81
CA GLU A 165 -7.49 16.51 12.36
C GLU A 165 -6.69 17.74 12.84
N THR A 166 -5.34 17.72 12.80
CA THR A 166 -4.51 18.72 13.50
C THR A 166 -4.15 19.97 12.70
N ASN A 167 -4.70 20.16 11.50
CA ASN A 167 -4.50 21.38 10.71
C ASN A 167 -3.02 21.64 10.31
N THR A 168 -2.13 20.66 10.47
CA THR A 168 -0.79 20.67 9.86
C THR A 168 -0.92 20.24 8.40
N GLY A 169 -0.25 20.93 7.49
CA GLY A 169 -0.44 20.74 6.04
C GLY A 169 -0.29 19.28 5.60
N TRP A 170 -1.18 18.84 4.71
CA TRP A 170 -1.27 17.48 4.20
C TRP A 170 -0.01 17.08 3.41
N VAL A 171 0.82 16.22 3.99
CA VAL A 171 2.01 15.67 3.31
C VAL A 171 1.66 14.29 2.77
N GLY A 172 1.73 14.11 1.45
CA GLY A 172 1.69 12.77 0.84
C GLY A 172 2.83 11.89 1.40
N GLY A 173 2.66 10.57 1.36
CA GLY A 173 3.65 9.66 1.91
C GLY A 173 3.12 8.25 2.11
N LYS A 174 3.92 7.44 2.83
CA LYS A 174 3.58 6.07 3.15
C LYS A 174 2.89 5.99 4.51
N VAL A 175 1.72 5.35 4.53
CA VAL A 175 0.96 5.00 5.73
C VAL A 175 1.24 3.54 6.05
N TYR A 176 1.74 3.28 7.25
CA TYR A 176 2.11 1.94 7.73
C TYR A 176 1.05 1.44 8.71
N LEU A 177 0.47 0.28 8.40
CA LEU A 177 -0.62 -0.34 9.15
C LEU A 177 -0.31 -1.81 9.41
N LEU A 178 -0.93 -2.38 10.45
CA LEU A 178 -0.94 -3.81 10.69
C LEU A 178 -2.39 -4.31 10.65
N ALA A 179 -2.70 -5.27 9.79
CA ALA A 179 -3.99 -5.92 9.73
C ALA A 179 -3.91 -7.34 10.29
N LYS A 180 -4.85 -7.70 11.17
CA LYS A 180 -4.99 -9.04 11.73
C LYS A 180 -5.61 -9.96 10.68
N LEU A 181 -4.87 -10.98 10.24
CA LEU A 181 -5.45 -12.05 9.44
C LEU A 181 -6.36 -12.94 10.31
N PRO A 182 -7.46 -13.49 9.76
CA PRO A 182 -8.27 -14.46 10.49
C PRO A 182 -7.45 -15.71 10.85
N ASP A 183 -7.67 -16.24 12.05
CA ASP A 183 -7.00 -17.43 12.59
C ASP A 183 -7.52 -18.75 11.99
N TYR A 184 -8.59 -18.70 11.21
CA TYR A 184 -9.23 -19.84 10.55
C TYR A 184 -9.19 -19.79 9.02
N VAL A 185 -8.62 -18.73 8.41
CA VAL A 185 -8.57 -18.59 6.95
C VAL A 185 -7.23 -19.08 6.41
N THR A 186 -7.30 -19.94 5.40
CA THR A 186 -6.16 -20.36 4.59
C THR A 186 -6.53 -20.32 3.12
N CYS A 187 -5.53 -20.13 2.26
CA CYS A 187 -5.69 -20.03 0.82
C CYS A 187 -4.34 -20.18 0.12
N THR A 188 -4.32 -20.92 -0.99
CA THR A 188 -3.18 -20.96 -1.91
C THR A 188 -3.06 -19.67 -2.73
N GLN A 189 -4.20 -18.99 -2.93
CA GLN A 189 -4.28 -17.64 -3.45
C GLN A 189 -5.50 -16.94 -2.83
N CYS A 190 -5.26 -15.92 -2.02
CA CYS A 190 -6.25 -15.00 -1.52
C CYS A 190 -6.18 -13.70 -2.33
N VAL A 191 -7.32 -13.02 -2.46
CA VAL A 191 -7.35 -11.63 -2.88
C VAL A 191 -7.48 -10.74 -1.65
N LEU A 192 -6.47 -9.91 -1.40
CA LEU A 192 -6.56 -8.77 -0.48
C LEU A 192 -7.03 -7.56 -1.28
N GLN A 193 -8.11 -6.91 -0.86
CA GLN A 193 -8.58 -5.64 -1.40
C GLN A 193 -8.30 -4.53 -0.39
N TRP A 194 -7.54 -3.52 -0.82
CA TRP A 194 -7.54 -2.20 -0.20
C TRP A 194 -8.65 -1.36 -0.79
N LYS A 195 -9.40 -0.68 0.06
CA LYS A 195 -10.31 0.41 -0.30
C LYS A 195 -9.88 1.68 0.42
N TRP A 196 -9.82 2.77 -0.30
CA TRP A 196 -9.77 4.12 0.26
C TRP A 196 -11.03 4.87 -0.18
N HIS A 197 -11.83 5.27 0.80
CA HIS A 197 -12.93 6.19 0.59
C HIS A 197 -12.41 7.57 0.99
N ALA A 198 -12.23 8.47 0.03
CA ALA A 198 -11.80 9.85 0.29
C ALA A 198 -12.84 10.58 1.16
N GLY A 199 -12.52 11.79 1.61
CA GLY A 199 -13.38 12.55 2.52
C GLY A 199 -13.27 14.05 2.34
N ASN A 200 -12.94 14.51 1.14
CA ASN A 200 -12.74 15.92 0.82
C ASN A 200 -13.88 16.53 0.00
N SER A 201 -14.90 15.76 -0.37
CA SER A 201 -16.10 16.28 -1.03
C SER A 201 -17.20 16.56 -0.01
N TRP A 202 -17.96 17.62 -0.22
CA TRP A 202 -19.20 17.86 0.53
C TRP A 202 -20.33 17.03 -0.07
N GLY A 203 -21.12 16.37 0.77
CA GLY A 203 -22.27 15.62 0.32
C GLY A 203 -23.26 15.37 1.46
N THR A 204 -24.25 14.52 1.17
CA THR A 204 -25.34 14.18 2.09
C THR A 204 -25.45 12.66 2.18
N ASP A 205 -25.38 12.13 3.40
CA ASP A 205 -25.57 10.71 3.68
C ASP A 205 -27.06 10.30 3.54
N PRO A 206 -27.37 8.99 3.41
CA PRO A 206 -28.75 8.51 3.30
C PRO A 206 -29.66 8.87 4.48
N ASP A 207 -29.08 9.16 5.65
CA ASP A 207 -29.81 9.61 6.84
C ASP A 207 -30.15 11.12 6.83
N GLY A 208 -29.73 11.85 5.79
CA GLY A 208 -29.95 13.28 5.62
C GLY A 208 -28.83 14.17 6.18
N THR A 209 -27.81 13.61 6.83
CA THR A 209 -26.68 14.37 7.36
C THR A 209 -25.84 14.93 6.23
N SER A 210 -25.59 16.25 6.24
CA SER A 210 -24.75 16.91 5.23
C SER A 210 -23.46 17.43 5.85
N CYS A 211 -22.32 17.02 5.32
CA CYS A 211 -21.01 17.35 5.87
C CYS A 211 -19.89 17.18 4.83
N LEU A 212 -18.69 17.65 5.18
CA LEU A 212 -17.47 17.28 4.45
C LEU A 212 -17.17 15.79 4.70
N GLY A 213 -17.07 15.00 3.64
CA GLY A 213 -16.89 13.54 3.71
C GLY A 213 -18.19 12.75 3.77
N CYS A 214 -19.35 13.41 3.84
CA CYS A 214 -20.67 12.76 3.73
C CYS A 214 -21.03 12.49 2.27
N GLY A 215 -21.92 11.52 2.02
CA GLY A 215 -22.44 11.20 0.69
C GLY A 215 -21.39 10.60 -0.25
N PRO A 216 -21.59 10.72 -1.58
CA PRO A 216 -20.62 10.26 -2.57
C PRO A 216 -19.22 10.86 -2.36
N GLN A 217 -18.19 10.02 -2.34
CA GLN A 217 -16.78 10.41 -2.26
C GLN A 217 -15.97 9.68 -3.34
N GLU A 218 -14.80 10.22 -3.72
CA GLU A 218 -13.91 9.49 -4.63
C GLU A 218 -13.43 8.21 -3.93
N GLU A 219 -13.44 7.09 -4.66
CA GLU A 219 -13.05 5.81 -4.11
C GLU A 219 -11.86 5.23 -4.88
N PHE A 220 -10.86 4.74 -4.15
CA PHE A 220 -9.70 4.06 -4.70
C PHE A 220 -9.65 2.63 -4.21
N TYR A 221 -9.14 1.76 -5.07
CA TYR A 221 -9.00 0.35 -4.75
C TYR A 221 -7.65 -0.19 -5.18
N GLY A 222 -7.26 -1.31 -4.60
CA GLY A 222 -6.14 -2.11 -5.08
C GLY A 222 -6.27 -3.54 -4.60
N CYS A 223 -6.11 -4.50 -5.52
CA CYS A 223 -6.12 -5.92 -5.20
C CYS A 223 -4.69 -6.48 -5.20
N ALA A 224 -4.34 -7.29 -4.20
CA ALA A 224 -3.08 -8.04 -4.14
C ALA A 224 -3.36 -9.53 -3.99
N ASP A 225 -2.58 -10.36 -4.67
CA ASP A 225 -2.67 -11.82 -4.60
C ASP A 225 -1.66 -12.35 -3.56
N ILE A 226 -2.16 -12.90 -2.45
CA ILE A 226 -1.33 -13.38 -1.32
C ILE A 226 -1.67 -14.84 -1.02
N ALA A 227 -0.82 -15.56 -0.28
CA ALA A 227 -1.15 -16.89 0.24
C ALA A 227 -1.20 -16.87 1.76
N ILE A 228 -2.05 -17.71 2.36
CA ILE A 228 -2.17 -17.85 3.80
C ILE A 228 -2.19 -19.34 4.14
N TYR A 229 -1.25 -19.77 4.98
CA TYR A 229 -1.08 -21.16 5.35
C TYR A 229 -1.26 -21.41 6.84
N PRO A 230 -1.56 -22.66 7.25
CA PRO A 230 -1.45 -23.06 8.64
C PRO A 230 -0.03 -22.85 9.19
N PRO A 231 0.12 -22.68 10.52
CA PRO A 231 1.44 -22.67 11.16
C PRO A 231 2.26 -23.91 10.77
N GLY A 232 3.50 -23.68 10.34
CA GLY A 232 4.41 -24.74 9.92
C GLY A 232 4.16 -25.35 8.53
N GLN A 233 3.16 -24.87 7.78
CA GLN A 233 2.88 -25.32 6.41
C GLN A 233 3.13 -24.25 5.33
N GLY A 234 3.26 -22.98 5.73
CA GLY A 234 3.76 -21.93 4.86
C GLY A 234 5.28 -21.89 4.89
N ILE A 235 5.91 -21.39 3.83
CA ILE A 235 7.37 -21.15 3.79
C ILE A 235 7.79 -20.00 4.72
N GLY A 236 6.85 -19.41 5.48
CA GLY A 236 7.10 -18.46 6.56
C GLY A 236 8.07 -17.36 6.13
N GLY A 237 7.78 -16.66 5.03
CA GLY A 237 8.69 -15.66 4.52
C GLY A 237 8.48 -15.36 3.04
N VAL A 238 8.60 -14.08 2.71
CA VAL A 238 8.55 -13.56 1.35
C VAL A 238 9.66 -14.18 0.49
N THR A 239 9.31 -15.04 -0.47
CA THR A 239 10.15 -15.25 -1.65
C THR A 239 9.88 -14.09 -2.59
N LEU A 240 10.74 -13.05 -2.56
CA LEU A 240 10.81 -12.17 -3.73
C LEU A 240 11.26 -13.05 -4.90
N PRO A 241 10.62 -12.99 -6.08
CA PRO A 241 11.18 -13.63 -7.25
C PRO A 241 12.59 -13.08 -7.43
N ALA A 242 13.58 -13.99 -7.46
CA ALA A 242 14.95 -13.63 -7.73
C ALA A 242 14.96 -12.76 -8.98
N THR A 243 15.48 -11.54 -8.86
CA THR A 243 15.75 -10.67 -10.00
C THR A 243 16.64 -11.44 -10.95
N THR A 244 16.02 -12.03 -11.98
CA THR A 244 16.76 -12.61 -13.07
C THR A 244 17.33 -11.41 -13.82
N PRO A 245 18.66 -11.27 -13.97
CA PRO A 245 19.22 -10.20 -14.77
C PRO A 245 18.62 -10.30 -16.17
N MET A 246 17.80 -9.32 -16.53
CA MET A 246 17.22 -9.20 -17.85
C MET A 246 18.40 -9.15 -18.83
N THR A 247 18.57 -10.24 -19.57
CA THR A 247 19.70 -10.39 -20.50
C THR A 247 19.40 -9.51 -21.69
N THR A 248 19.95 -8.30 -21.68
CA THR A 248 19.96 -7.44 -22.87
C THR A 248 20.78 -8.16 -23.94
N THR A 249 20.08 -8.71 -24.92
CA THR A 249 20.66 -9.25 -26.15
C THR A 249 21.12 -8.09 -27.01
N THR A 250 22.40 -7.72 -26.88
CA THR A 250 23.08 -6.85 -27.84
C THR A 250 24.03 -7.71 -28.71
N PRO A 251 24.09 -7.51 -30.04
CA PRO A 251 24.74 -8.43 -30.97
C PRO A 251 26.25 -8.59 -30.75
N THR A 252 26.70 -9.83 -30.86
CA THR A 252 28.09 -10.29 -30.84
C THR A 252 28.97 -9.55 -31.84
N THR A 253 30.04 -8.89 -31.35
CA THR A 253 31.23 -8.65 -32.16
C THR A 253 32.40 -9.40 -31.55
N THR A 254 32.95 -10.30 -32.34
CA THR A 254 34.05 -11.22 -32.03
C THR A 254 35.35 -10.47 -31.75
N ILE A 255 35.94 -10.66 -30.57
CA ILE A 255 37.39 -10.52 -30.36
C ILE A 255 37.88 -11.54 -29.32
N THR A 256 38.96 -12.20 -29.70
CA THR A 256 39.66 -13.38 -29.16
C THR A 256 40.14 -13.23 -27.70
N PRO A 257 40.18 -14.33 -26.90
CA PRO A 257 40.59 -14.28 -25.49
C PRO A 257 42.11 -14.36 -25.31
N THR A 258 42.62 -13.61 -24.31
CA THR A 258 43.97 -13.80 -23.76
C THR A 258 43.84 -14.21 -22.29
N ASN A 259 44.49 -15.32 -21.96
CA ASN A 259 44.59 -15.95 -20.64
C ASN A 259 45.16 -15.02 -19.56
N THR A 260 44.52 -14.99 -18.38
CA THR A 260 45.24 -14.83 -17.12
C THR A 260 44.57 -15.58 -15.98
N THR A 261 45.34 -16.47 -15.37
CA THR A 261 45.09 -17.27 -14.17
C THR A 261 44.88 -16.41 -12.92
N ALA A 262 43.89 -16.73 -12.08
CA ALA A 262 43.92 -16.36 -10.67
C ALA A 262 43.11 -17.34 -9.79
N THR A 263 43.81 -17.80 -8.77
CA THR A 263 43.58 -18.82 -7.74
C THR A 263 42.40 -18.60 -6.79
N THR A 264 41.76 -19.71 -6.44
CA THR A 264 40.89 -19.95 -5.28
C THR A 264 41.63 -19.72 -3.94
N PRO A 265 40.90 -19.39 -2.86
CA PRO A 265 41.06 -20.22 -1.67
C PRO A 265 39.75 -20.65 -1.01
N THR A 266 39.87 -21.85 -0.45
CA THR A 266 38.91 -22.70 0.23
C THR A 266 38.60 -22.21 1.65
N GLY A 267 37.42 -22.58 2.15
CA GLY A 267 36.82 -22.08 3.39
C GLY A 267 37.40 -22.58 4.70
N THR A 268 36.80 -22.07 5.78
CA THR A 268 37.01 -22.51 7.17
C THR A 268 35.69 -22.44 7.93
N ILE A 269 35.37 -23.54 8.62
CA ILE A 269 34.16 -23.78 9.43
C ILE A 269 34.56 -23.60 10.90
N VAL A 270 33.83 -22.82 11.70
CA VAL A 270 33.98 -22.72 13.17
C VAL A 270 32.60 -22.40 13.82
N PRO A 271 32.29 -22.92 15.02
CA PRO A 271 30.96 -23.49 15.33
C PRO A 271 30.00 -22.60 16.12
N THR A 272 28.76 -23.09 16.17
CA THR A 272 27.58 -22.64 16.92
C THR A 272 27.79 -22.64 18.44
N THR A 273 27.42 -21.54 19.11
CA THR A 273 27.14 -21.54 20.55
C THR A 273 25.86 -20.77 20.87
N THR A 274 24.93 -21.49 21.47
CA THR A 274 23.67 -21.04 22.08
C THR A 274 23.92 -20.32 23.40
N THR A 275 23.37 -19.12 23.58
CA THR A 275 23.06 -18.56 24.91
C THR A 275 21.82 -17.65 24.85
N THR A 276 20.99 -17.73 25.89
CA THR A 276 19.81 -16.91 26.19
C THR A 276 19.89 -16.58 27.69
N PRO A 277 19.17 -15.58 28.21
CA PRO A 277 19.21 -14.16 27.90
C PRO A 277 19.77 -13.36 29.11
N THR A 278 20.46 -12.25 28.89
CA THR A 278 20.85 -11.34 29.98
C THR A 278 20.32 -9.94 29.70
N THR A 279 19.27 -9.56 30.44
CA THR A 279 18.85 -8.17 30.65
C THR A 279 20.04 -7.32 31.07
N THR A 280 20.49 -6.44 30.18
CA THR A 280 21.45 -5.39 30.53
C THR A 280 21.06 -4.10 29.82
N THR A 281 20.77 -3.10 30.64
CA THR A 281 20.42 -1.71 30.36
C THR A 281 21.41 -1.07 29.37
N ALA A 282 20.93 -0.64 28.20
CA ALA A 282 21.68 0.13 27.21
C ALA A 282 20.85 1.36 26.76
N GLY A 283 21.54 2.44 26.37
CA GLY A 283 21.08 3.82 26.28
C GLY A 283 19.69 4.06 25.70
N ALA A 284 18.93 4.96 26.36
CA ALA A 284 17.60 5.36 25.93
C ALA A 284 17.64 5.97 24.52
N ILE A 285 17.05 5.26 23.55
CA ILE A 285 16.79 5.81 22.22
C ILE A 285 15.80 6.96 22.36
N THR A 286 16.22 8.17 22.04
CA THR A 286 15.32 9.32 21.94
C THR A 286 14.60 9.24 20.60
N CYS A 287 13.28 9.15 20.64
CA CYS A 287 12.45 9.33 19.46
C CYS A 287 12.62 10.75 18.93
N GLY A 288 13.52 10.92 17.95
CA GLY A 288 13.63 12.13 17.15
C GLY A 288 12.55 12.18 16.07
N ASP A 289 12.78 12.93 14.98
CA ASP A 289 11.78 13.17 13.91
C ASP A 289 11.40 11.93 13.07
N ARG A 290 11.93 10.74 13.37
CA ARG A 290 11.73 9.52 12.57
C ARG A 290 10.90 8.49 13.34
N GLN A 291 9.80 8.07 12.73
CA GLN A 291 8.87 7.07 13.28
C GLN A 291 9.50 5.68 13.46
N PHE A 292 10.46 5.30 12.63
CA PHE A 292 11.19 4.04 12.77
C PHE A 292 12.68 4.30 12.76
N GLN A 293 13.39 3.80 13.76
CA GLN A 293 14.83 3.94 13.92
C GLN A 293 15.49 2.57 14.08
N PRO A 294 16.68 2.35 13.52
CA PRO A 294 17.36 1.08 13.68
C PRO A 294 17.79 0.91 15.13
N ASP A 295 17.75 -0.31 15.66
CA ASP A 295 18.39 -0.58 16.94
C ASP A 295 19.93 -0.55 16.73
N PRO A 296 20.67 0.31 17.46
CA PRO A 296 22.13 0.42 17.29
C PRO A 296 22.90 -0.79 17.81
N ASN A 297 22.27 -1.64 18.63
CA ASN A 297 22.86 -2.81 19.27
C ASN A 297 22.40 -4.14 18.64
N ASP A 298 21.27 -4.16 17.93
CA ASP A 298 20.76 -5.35 17.24
C ASP A 298 20.25 -5.02 15.83
N VAL A 299 21.00 -5.47 14.82
CA VAL A 299 20.63 -5.29 13.40
C VAL A 299 19.34 -5.98 13.01
N ASN A 300 18.87 -6.94 13.81
CA ASN A 300 17.59 -7.60 13.61
C ASN A 300 16.44 -6.83 14.26
N CYS A 301 16.70 -5.74 14.97
CA CYS A 301 15.68 -5.00 15.69
C CYS A 301 15.67 -3.52 15.33
N TYR A 302 14.56 -2.88 15.67
CA TYR A 302 14.30 -1.48 15.41
C TYR A 302 13.39 -0.91 16.49
N TYR A 303 13.43 0.41 16.64
CA TYR A 303 12.52 1.14 17.50
C TYR A 303 11.43 1.77 16.66
N HIS A 304 10.18 1.40 16.94
CA HIS A 304 9.01 2.13 16.48
C HIS A 304 8.70 3.22 17.48
N CYS A 305 8.77 4.48 17.07
CA CYS A 305 8.50 5.63 17.89
C CYS A 305 7.03 6.05 17.78
N SER A 306 6.33 6.08 18.91
CA SER A 306 4.95 6.56 19.00
C SER A 306 4.79 7.42 20.26
N ASN A 307 4.23 8.63 20.12
CA ASN A 307 4.11 9.63 21.21
C ASN A 307 5.44 9.92 21.94
N ASN A 308 6.55 9.99 21.19
CA ASN A 308 7.92 10.13 21.72
C ASN A 308 8.39 8.98 22.62
N ILE A 309 7.68 7.85 22.64
CA ILE A 309 8.06 6.63 23.35
C ILE A 309 8.62 5.62 22.34
N PRO A 310 9.85 5.11 22.54
CA PRO A 310 10.43 4.08 21.68
C PRO A 310 9.91 2.69 22.06
N TYR A 311 9.34 1.97 21.10
CA TYR A 311 8.92 0.58 21.23
C TYR A 311 9.92 -0.32 20.50
N HIS A 312 10.64 -1.17 21.25
CA HIS A 312 11.61 -2.09 20.68
C HIS A 312 10.90 -3.26 19.98
N GLN A 313 11.19 -3.46 18.69
CA GLN A 313 10.61 -4.48 17.83
C GLN A 313 11.73 -5.26 17.16
N CYS A 314 11.60 -6.58 17.10
CA CYS A 314 12.57 -7.41 16.40
C CYS A 314 11.95 -8.04 15.17
N CYS A 315 12.71 -8.02 14.09
CA CYS A 315 12.40 -8.68 12.85
C CYS A 315 12.27 -10.20 13.04
N PRO A 316 11.46 -10.87 12.21
CA PRO A 316 11.37 -12.32 12.21
C PRO A 316 12.75 -12.99 12.07
N PRO A 317 12.96 -14.17 12.68
CA PRO A 317 14.23 -14.89 12.60
C PRO A 317 14.74 -15.03 11.15
N GLY A 318 16.00 -14.64 10.94
CA GLY A 318 16.64 -14.66 9.62
C GLY A 318 16.56 -13.35 8.82
N THR A 319 15.87 -12.33 9.34
CA THR A 319 15.78 -11.01 8.69
C THR A 319 16.38 -9.91 9.55
N GLN A 320 16.97 -8.91 8.90
CA GLN A 320 17.53 -7.69 9.50
C GLN A 320 16.68 -6.47 9.17
N TRP A 321 16.62 -5.51 10.08
CA TRP A 321 15.92 -4.26 9.84
C TRP A 321 16.62 -3.42 8.75
N SER A 322 15.88 -3.04 7.72
CA SER A 322 16.35 -2.08 6.70
C SER A 322 15.83 -0.69 7.01
N GLN A 323 16.72 0.19 7.49
CA GLN A 323 16.35 1.60 7.74
C GLN A 323 15.97 2.36 6.45
N THR A 324 16.45 1.91 5.29
CA THR A 324 16.12 2.52 4.00
C THR A 324 14.72 2.13 3.52
N LEU A 325 14.34 0.86 3.74
CA LEU A 325 13.06 0.33 3.28
C LEU A 325 11.97 0.35 4.35
N LEU A 326 12.34 0.68 5.59
CA LEU A 326 11.50 0.70 6.78
C LEU A 326 10.76 -0.63 6.97
N THR A 327 11.47 -1.74 6.74
CA THR A 327 10.95 -3.10 6.86
C THR A 327 12.09 -4.10 7.10
N CYS A 328 11.74 -5.31 7.54
CA CYS A 328 12.67 -6.40 7.74
C CYS A 328 13.02 -7.06 6.40
N VAL A 329 14.31 -7.23 6.13
CA VAL A 329 14.84 -7.79 4.88
C VAL A 329 15.78 -8.95 5.17
N TRP A 330 15.85 -9.93 4.27
CA TRP A 330 16.84 -10.99 4.37
C TRP A 330 18.24 -10.42 4.09
N THR A 331 19.20 -10.72 4.97
CA THR A 331 20.62 -10.53 4.64
C THR A 331 21.08 -11.62 3.70
N LYS A 332 21.78 -11.21 2.63
CA LYS A 332 22.43 -12.11 1.69
C LYS A 332 23.47 -13.00 2.38
#